data_AF-A0A8T3UB54-F1
#
_entry.id   AF-A0A8T3UB54-F1
#
_cell.length_a   1.000
_cell.length_b   1.000
_cell.length_c   1.000
_cell.angle_alpha   90.00
_cell.angle_beta   90.00
_cell.angle_gamma   90.00
#
_symmetry.space_group_name_H-M   'P 1'
#
loop_
_entity.id
_entity.type
_entity.pdbx_description
1 polymer ?
#
loop_
_entity_poly.entity_id
_entity_poly.type
_entity_poly.pdbx_seq_one_letter_code
_entity_poly.pdbx_strand_id
1 'polypeptide(L)'
;MRIEIKDEITLFNGTFQGEPIYYMVAYNNCSPRVIILNKNKFDLLLRKRETISFSEKSFYFKCCEICVTTFSDRNFEPQQKTKARHISYY
;
A
#
# COMPACT_ATOMS: atom_id res chain seq x y z
N MET A 1 -24.65 19.11 7.67
CA MET A 1 -24.41 17.76 7.13
C MET A 1 -22.93 17.45 7.30
N ARG A 2 -22.56 16.57 8.24
CA ARG A 2 -21.16 16.12 8.40
C ARG A 2 -20.99 14.90 7.51
N ILE A 3 -20.24 15.05 6.42
CA ILE A 3 -19.89 13.93 5.56
C ILE A 3 -18.83 13.14 6.32
N GLU A 4 -19.19 11.97 6.85
CA GLU A 4 -18.22 11.02 7.37
C GLU A 4 -17.52 10.36 6.18
N ILE A 5 -16.35 10.89 5.80
CA ILE A 5 -15.49 10.26 4.82
C ILE A 5 -14.88 9.02 5.49
N LYS A 6 -15.51 7.85 5.27
CA LYS A 6 -14.87 6.56 5.54
C LYS A 6 -13.82 6.34 4.47
N ASP A 7 -12.58 6.65 4.82
CA ASP A 7 -11.41 6.58 3.95
C ASP A 7 -11.03 5.10 3.73
N GLU A 8 -11.50 4.51 2.62
CA GLU A 8 -11.16 3.13 2.24
C GLU A 8 -9.69 3.04 1.84
N ILE A 9 -8.91 2.32 2.65
CA ILE A 9 -7.49 2.09 2.34
C ILE A 9 -7.42 0.91 1.38
N THR A 10 -6.94 1.16 0.17
CA THR A 10 -6.64 0.08 -0.76
C THR A 10 -5.22 -0.43 -0.50
N LEU A 11 -5.12 -1.64 0.07
CA LEU A 11 -3.86 -2.36 0.27
C LEU A 11 -3.74 -3.49 -0.75
N PHE A 12 -2.60 -3.57 -1.41
CA PHE A 12 -2.30 -4.64 -2.35
C PHE A 12 -1.29 -5.60 -1.73
N ASN A 13 -1.39 -6.88 -2.10
CA ASN A 13 -0.38 -7.88 -1.74
C ASN A 13 0.73 -7.89 -2.79
N GLY A 14 1.97 -8.12 -2.36
CA GLY A 14 3.12 -8.29 -3.26
C GLY A 14 4.27 -9.04 -2.58
N THR A 15 5.39 -9.12 -3.27
CA THR A 15 6.66 -9.62 -2.75
C THR A 15 7.73 -8.55 -2.87
N PHE A 16 8.56 -8.41 -1.84
CA PHE A 16 9.74 -7.55 -1.88
C PHE A 16 10.94 -8.30 -1.33
N GLN A 17 12.00 -8.41 -2.13
CA GLN A 17 13.19 -9.22 -1.81
C GLN A 17 12.84 -10.69 -1.46
N GLY A 18 11.77 -11.24 -2.02
CA GLY A 18 11.27 -12.59 -1.72
C GLY A 18 10.40 -12.69 -0.47
N GLU A 19 10.19 -11.61 0.29
CA GLU A 19 9.30 -11.59 1.44
C GLU A 19 7.89 -11.08 1.08
N PRO A 20 6.83 -11.65 1.69
CA PRO A 20 5.47 -11.18 1.45
C PRO A 20 5.23 -9.82 2.11
N ILE A 21 4.70 -8.88 1.34
CA ILE A 21 4.45 -7.50 1.76
C ILE A 21 3.02 -7.07 1.44
N TYR A 22 2.56 -6.05 2.17
CA TYR A 22 1.50 -5.18 1.67
C TYR A 22 2.13 -3.95 1.02
N TYR A 23 1.54 -3.45 -0.06
CA TYR A 23 1.95 -2.17 -0.63
C TYR A 23 0.76 -1.28 -0.93
N MET A 24 1.01 0.03 -0.92
CA MET A 24 0.07 1.05 -1.36
C MET A 24 0.74 1.96 -2.38
N VAL A 25 -0.06 2.46 -3.33
CA VAL A 25 0.43 3.33 -4.41
C VAL A 25 -0.07 4.73 -4.11
N ALA A 26 0.86 5.64 -3.86
CA ALA A 26 0.59 7.06 -3.71
C ALA A 26 1.16 7.81 -4.91
N TYR A 27 0.46 8.81 -5.41
CA TYR A 27 0.98 9.67 -6.47
C TYR A 27 1.42 10.99 -5.86
N ASN A 28 2.69 11.34 -6.06
CA ASN A 28 3.20 12.67 -5.73
C ASN A 28 3.65 13.35 -7.03
N ASN A 29 3.04 14.47 -7.39
CA ASN A 29 3.31 15.20 -8.64
C ASN A 29 3.39 14.28 -9.88
N CYS A 30 2.33 13.49 -10.11
CA CYS A 30 2.23 12.50 -11.21
C CYS A 30 3.25 11.35 -11.19
N SER A 31 4.13 11.27 -10.19
CA SER A 31 5.07 10.16 -10.03
C SER A 31 4.52 9.12 -9.05
N PRO A 32 4.39 7.84 -9.47
CA PRO A 32 3.94 6.79 -8.57
C PRO A 32 5.02 6.47 -7.54
N ARG A 33 4.64 6.48 -6.26
CA ARG A 33 5.42 6.01 -5.13
C ARG A 33 4.74 4.78 -4.56
N VAL A 34 5.50 3.72 -4.41
CA VAL A 34 5.05 2.47 -3.83
C VAL A 34 5.55 2.43 -2.39
N ILE A 35 4.63 2.47 -1.43
CA ILE A 35 4.97 2.38 -0.02
C ILE A 35 4.83 0.92 0.38
N ILE A 36 5.92 0.34 0.86
CA ILE A 36 6.01 -1.09 1.19
C ILE A 36 5.88 -1.25 2.70
N LEU A 37 4.99 -2.16 3.09
CA LEU A 37 4.64 -2.46 4.47
C LEU A 37 4.92 -3.93 4.76
N ASN A 38 5.46 -4.19 5.95
CA ASN A 38 5.66 -5.55 6.43
C ASN A 38 4.30 -6.21 6.73
N LYS A 39 3.95 -7.24 5.95
CA LYS A 39 2.67 -7.95 6.08
C LYS A 39 2.47 -8.55 7.46
N ASN A 40 3.46 -9.27 7.96
CA ASN A 40 3.37 -9.96 9.25
C ASN A 40 3.18 -8.98 10.41
N LYS A 41 3.94 -7.87 10.43
CA LYS A 41 3.79 -6.83 11.45
C LYS A 41 2.41 -6.18 11.38
N PHE A 42 1.93 -5.90 10.17
CA PHE A 42 0.64 -5.25 9.96
C PHE A 42 -0.52 -6.16 10.39
N ASP A 43 -0.49 -7.43 10.00
CA ASP A 43 -1.50 -8.44 10.40
C ASP A 43 -1.50 -8.65 11.93
N LEU A 44 -0.33 -8.59 12.58
CA LEU A 44 -0.24 -8.66 14.06
C LEU A 44 -0.93 -7.47 14.74
N LEU A 45 -0.76 -6.25 14.21
CA LEU A 45 -1.41 -5.05 14.74
C LEU A 45 -2.93 -5.09 14.54
N LEU A 46 -3.39 -5.68 13.43
CA LEU A 46 -4.81 -5.81 13.08
C LEU A 46 -5.54 -6.95 13.80
N ARG A 47 -4.84 -8.00 14.23
CA ARG A 47 -5.40 -9.29 14.69
C ARG A 47 -6.42 -9.23 15.84
N LYS A 48 -6.58 -8.08 16.51
CA LYS A 48 -7.50 -7.90 17.65
C LYS A 48 -8.39 -6.65 17.52
N ARG A 49 -8.43 -6.02 16.35
CA ARG A 49 -9.08 -4.70 16.17
C ARG A 49 -10.04 -4.74 14.99
N GLU A 50 -11.33 -4.53 15.27
CA GLU A 50 -12.37 -4.41 14.24
C GLU A 50 -12.45 -2.97 13.69
N THR A 51 -12.00 -1.99 14.46
CA THR A 51 -11.99 -0.56 14.08
C THR A 51 -10.70 0.10 14.54
N ILE A 52 -10.16 0.99 13.69
CA ILE A 52 -8.94 1.75 13.96
C ILE A 52 -9.24 3.22 13.67
N SER A 53 -8.85 4.11 14.58
CA SER A 53 -8.98 5.55 14.37
C SER A 53 -7.97 6.08 13.35
N PHE A 54 -8.23 7.24 12.74
CA PHE A 54 -7.34 7.83 11.74
C PHE A 54 -5.91 8.10 12.25
N SER A 55 -5.77 8.49 13.51
CA SER A 55 -4.47 8.72 14.15
C SER A 55 -3.68 7.42 14.33
N GLU A 56 -4.35 6.36 14.78
CA GLU A 56 -3.75 5.03 14.93
C GLU A 56 -3.38 4.43 13.58
N LYS A 57 -4.22 4.61 12.57
CA LYS A 57 -3.94 4.26 11.16
C LYS A 57 -2.58 4.82 10.77
N SER A 58 -2.41 6.15 10.83
CA SER A 58 -1.15 6.81 10.43
C SER A 58 0.07 6.27 11.19
N PHE A 59 -0.09 6.01 12.49
CA PHE A 59 0.96 5.42 13.31
C PHE A 59 1.33 4.00 12.86
N TYR A 60 0.36 3.14 12.58
CA TYR A 60 0.61 1.78 12.12
C TYR A 60 1.27 1.71 10.75
N PHE A 61 0.84 2.58 9.82
CA PHE A 61 1.53 2.70 8.54
C PHE A 61 3.01 3.05 8.73
N LYS A 62 3.31 4.03 9.59
CA LYS A 62 4.70 4.40 9.89
C LYS A 62 5.49 3.29 10.58
N CYS A 63 4.87 2.55 11.51
CA CYS A 63 5.55 1.44 12.19
C CYS A 63 5.79 0.21 11.31
N CYS A 64 4.92 -0.02 10.33
CA CYS A 64 5.02 -1.15 9.40
C CYS A 64 5.75 -0.82 8.11
N GLU A 65 6.01 0.47 7.83
CA GLU A 65 6.77 0.91 6.67
C GLU A 65 8.18 0.33 6.69
N ILE A 66 8.50 -0.40 5.63
CA ILE A 66 9.86 -0.90 5.37
C ILE A 66 10.62 0.16 4.58
N CYS A 67 10.03 0.57 3.45
CA CYS A 67 10.63 1.55 2.55
C CYS A 67 9.59 2.10 1.57
N VAL A 68 9.99 3.18 0.89
CA VAL A 68 9.25 3.75 -0.24
C VAL A 68 10.07 3.54 -1.50
N THR A 69 9.49 2.85 -2.48
CA THR A 69 10.13 2.51 -3.75
C THR A 69 9.27 2.98 -4.92
N THR A 70 9.63 2.57 -6.13
CA THR A 70 8.86 2.82 -7.35
C THR A 70 8.58 1.49 -8.04
N PHE A 71 7.65 1.47 -9.00
CA PHE A 71 7.39 0.27 -9.82
C PHE A 71 8.58 -0.20 -10.65
N SER A 72 9.63 0.63 -10.79
CA SER A 72 10.85 0.28 -11.51
C SER A 72 11.87 -0.47 -10.65
N ASP A 73 11.62 -0.63 -9.34
CA ASP A 73 12.50 -1.37 -8.46
C ASP A 73 12.46 -2.86 -8.78
N ARG A 74 13.63 -3.45 -9.05
CA ARG A 74 13.78 -4.88 -9.40
C ARG A 74 13.47 -5.80 -8.22
N ASN A 75 13.58 -5.30 -7.00
CA ASN A 75 13.28 -6.06 -5.80
C ASN A 75 11.79 -6.08 -5.48
N PHE A 76 10.99 -5.25 -6.15
CA PHE A 76 9.55 -5.13 -5.94
C PHE A 76 8.77 -5.90 -7.00
N GLU A 77 8.00 -6.87 -6.55
CA GLU A 77 7.16 -7.72 -7.38
C GLU A 77 5.70 -7.57 -6.94
N PRO A 78 4.88 -6.79 -7.68
CA PRO A 78 3.47 -6.68 -7.37
C PRO A 78 2.75 -7.99 -7.71
N GLN A 79 1.88 -8.48 -6.82
CA GLN A 79 1.09 -9.69 -7.08
C GLN A 79 0.05 -9.44 -8.16
N GLN A 80 -0.54 -8.23 -8.18
CA GLN A 80 -1.37 -7.79 -9.30
C GLN A 80 -0.46 -7.20 -10.39
N LYS A 81 -0.14 -8.03 -11.39
CA LYS A 81 0.36 -7.54 -12.68
C LYS A 81 -0.77 -6.78 -13.36
N THR A 82 -0.91 -5.50 -13.10
CA THR A 82 -1.78 -4.63 -13.89
C THR A 82 -1.27 -4.71 -15.33
N LYS A 83 -2.04 -5.35 -16.22
CA LYS A 83 -1.80 -5.23 -17.66
C LYS A 83 -1.82 -3.75 -17.97
N ALA A 84 -0.66 -3.18 -18.33
CA ALA A 84 -0.62 -1.86 -18.94
C ALA A 84 -1.45 -1.96 -20.22
N ARG A 85 -2.71 -1.53 -20.16
CA ARG A 85 -3.53 -1.41 -21.36
C ARG A 85 -2.92 -0.25 -22.13
N HIS A 86 -2.26 -0.57 -23.24
CA HIS A 86 -1.87 0.43 -24.22
C HIS A 86 -3.15 1.14 -24.68
N ILE A 87 -3.38 2.36 -24.19
CA ILE A 87 -4.45 3.20 -24.69
C ILE A 87 -3.95 3.73 -26.03
N SER A 88 -4.31 3.05 -27.11
CA SER A 88 -4.17 3.57 -28.45
C SER A 88 -5.07 4.80 -28.55
N TYR A 89 -4.50 6.00 -28.56
CA TYR A 89 -5.22 7.18 -29.03
C TYR A 89 -5.39 7.00 -30.55
N TYR A 90 -6.60 6.64 -30.96
CA TYR A 90 -7.05 6.70 -32.35
C TYR A 90 -7.59 8.09 -32.65
#